data_AF-A0A9Q1ENP4-F1
#
_entry.id   AF-A0A9Q1ENP4-F1
#
_cell.length_a   1.000
_cell.length_b   1.000
_cell.length_c   1.000
_cell.angle_alpha   90.00
_cell.angle_beta   90.00
_cell.angle_gamma   90.00
#
_symmetry.space_group_name_H-M   'P 1'
#
loop_
_entity.id
_entity.type
_entity.pdbx_description
1 polymer ?
#
loop_
_entity_poly.entity_id
_entity_poly.type
_entity_poly.pdbx_seq_one_letter_code
_entity_poly.pdbx_strand_id
1 'polypeptide(L)'
;EIILKLGQLAFLQLKKCNLIFYEEDLRESGIDVSEASVYSGVCTEIFKEECGLDQEKVYCFVHLSIQEYLAALFAFLSCVNENRNVLRESEPHSDIVQLSELHRSAVDQAFQSKNGHLDLFLRFLLGLSLDPIQTLLGGLLTQTHKANPIATFFQRPQAQTESRSKSIKKTVQYIKEKIREESSAERTINLFHCLNELNDNSLVKEIQNSLRSGKLSGKKLEPDQCSALAFVLLMSEEILDEFDLKTYNTSAAGYQRLLPVTRNCKKAILNSCDLTENSCDIVASALQLSNSPLRELDLSYNNLGDSGLKLLCAGLMSPNCELQRLGLNSCDLTEKSCDIVASALQSSNSP
;
A
#
# COMPACT_ATOMS: atom_id res chain seq x y z
N GLU A 1 -8.92 15.13 -25.13
CA GLU A 1 -10.16 15.77 -24.62
C GLU A 1 -11.05 14.81 -23.84
N ILE A 2 -11.44 13.65 -24.42
CA ILE A 2 -12.32 12.69 -23.75
C ILE A 2 -11.81 12.22 -22.38
N ILE A 3 -10.52 11.89 -22.23
CA ILE A 3 -9.92 11.41 -20.97
C ILE A 3 -10.13 12.41 -19.82
N LEU A 4 -10.04 13.72 -20.08
CA LEU A 4 -10.27 14.74 -19.05
C LEU A 4 -11.74 14.77 -18.61
N LYS A 5 -12.67 14.65 -19.55
CA LYS A 5 -14.12 14.56 -19.25
C LYS A 5 -14.43 13.30 -18.44
N LEU A 6 -13.83 12.15 -18.81
CA LEU A 6 -13.97 10.91 -18.05
C LEU A 6 -13.37 11.03 -16.65
N GLY A 7 -12.21 11.68 -16.51
CA GLY A 7 -11.60 11.94 -15.21
C GLY A 7 -12.43 12.88 -14.33
N GLN A 8 -13.05 13.91 -14.93
CA GLN A 8 -13.98 14.78 -14.22
C GLN A 8 -15.21 14.01 -13.71
N LEU A 9 -15.84 13.20 -14.57
CA LEU A 9 -16.95 12.33 -14.20
C LEU A 9 -16.53 11.39 -13.05
N ALA A 10 -15.39 10.71 -13.22
CA ALA A 10 -14.86 9.78 -12.24
C ALA A 10 -14.66 10.46 -10.88
N PHE A 11 -14.07 11.67 -10.86
CA PHE A 11 -13.86 12.45 -9.65
C PHE A 11 -15.17 12.87 -8.97
N LEU A 12 -16.16 13.35 -9.75
CA LEU A 12 -17.45 13.76 -9.21
C LEU A 12 -18.21 12.58 -8.60
N GLN A 13 -18.24 11.44 -9.29
CA GLN A 13 -18.90 10.24 -8.79
C GLN A 13 -18.15 9.63 -7.59
N LEU A 14 -16.82 9.68 -7.58
CA LEU A 14 -16.03 9.24 -6.45
C LEU A 14 -16.30 10.08 -5.20
N LYS A 15 -16.37 11.41 -5.31
CA LYS A 15 -16.76 12.30 -4.19
C LYS A 15 -18.15 11.99 -3.63
N LYS A 16 -19.08 11.58 -4.49
CA LYS A 16 -20.43 11.16 -4.10
C LYS A 16 -20.48 9.73 -3.53
N CYS A 17 -19.36 8.99 -3.57
CA CYS A 17 -19.29 7.56 -3.26
C CYS A 17 -20.20 6.70 -4.18
N ASN A 18 -20.39 7.14 -5.43
CA ASN A 18 -21.20 6.46 -6.43
C ASN A 18 -20.34 5.53 -7.30
N LEU A 19 -20.78 4.28 -7.42
CA LEU A 19 -20.23 3.29 -8.34
C LEU A 19 -21.01 3.22 -9.66
N ILE A 20 -22.28 3.63 -9.60
CA ILE A 20 -23.24 3.62 -10.71
C ILE A 20 -23.74 5.04 -10.88
N PHE A 21 -23.88 5.48 -12.13
CA PHE A 21 -24.33 6.81 -12.51
C PHE A 21 -25.19 6.73 -13.77
N TYR A 22 -25.89 7.83 -14.06
CA TYR A 22 -26.93 7.88 -15.08
C TYR A 22 -26.52 8.73 -16.29
N GLU A 23 -27.38 8.76 -17.30
CA GLU A 23 -27.16 9.55 -18.52
C GLU A 23 -27.00 11.05 -18.19
N GLU A 24 -27.74 11.54 -17.19
CA GLU A 24 -27.64 12.89 -16.67
C GLU A 24 -26.22 13.23 -16.20
N ASP A 25 -25.57 12.33 -15.47
CA ASP A 25 -24.22 12.54 -14.94
C ASP A 25 -23.18 12.61 -16.07
N LEU A 26 -23.37 11.82 -17.13
CA LEU A 26 -22.55 11.86 -18.34
C LEU A 26 -22.71 13.21 -19.05
N ARG A 27 -23.96 13.67 -19.21
CA ARG A 27 -24.29 14.94 -19.85
C ARG A 27 -23.76 16.14 -19.06
N GLU A 28 -23.87 16.12 -17.73
CA GLU A 28 -23.28 17.13 -16.84
C GLU A 28 -21.75 17.21 -16.98
N SER A 29 -21.10 16.08 -17.29
CA SER A 29 -19.66 16.00 -17.55
C SER A 29 -19.30 16.28 -19.02
N GLY A 30 -20.27 16.66 -19.86
CA GLY A 30 -20.08 16.99 -21.27
C GLY A 30 -19.73 15.79 -22.15
N ILE A 31 -20.16 14.58 -21.75
CA ILE A 31 -20.00 13.33 -22.49
C ILE A 31 -21.33 13.03 -23.19
N ASP A 32 -21.31 12.99 -24.53
CA ASP A 32 -22.46 12.61 -25.33
C ASP A 32 -22.59 11.09 -25.38
N VAL A 33 -23.73 10.56 -24.94
CA VAL A 33 -24.02 9.13 -24.86
C VAL A 33 -24.18 8.49 -26.25
N SER A 34 -24.60 9.27 -27.25
CA SER A 34 -24.68 8.82 -28.63
C SER A 34 -23.28 8.61 -29.23
N GLU A 35 -22.27 9.39 -28.83
CA GLU A 35 -20.85 9.16 -29.14
C GLU A 35 -20.19 8.14 -28.19
N ALA A 36 -20.67 7.98 -26.95
CA ALA A 36 -20.19 7.00 -25.97
C ALA A 36 -20.33 5.55 -26.49
N SER A 37 -21.42 5.28 -27.21
CA SER A 37 -21.63 4.01 -27.92
C SER A 37 -20.69 3.81 -29.14
N VAL A 38 -20.10 4.90 -29.66
CA VAL A 38 -19.22 4.95 -30.86
C VAL A 38 -17.73 4.94 -30.51
N TYR A 39 -17.35 5.14 -29.24
CA TYR A 39 -15.98 4.85 -28.77
C TYR A 39 -15.74 3.33 -28.63
N SER A 40 -15.96 2.61 -29.73
CA SER A 40 -15.69 1.19 -29.87
C SER A 40 -14.19 0.93 -29.72
N GLY A 41 -13.82 0.19 -28.68
CA GLY A 41 -12.44 -0.20 -28.37
C GLY A 41 -12.01 0.30 -26.99
N VAL A 42 -11.85 1.61 -26.82
CA VAL A 42 -11.28 2.20 -25.58
C VAL A 42 -12.34 2.40 -24.49
N CYS A 43 -13.58 2.78 -24.82
CA CYS A 43 -14.60 3.03 -23.81
C CYS A 43 -15.33 1.77 -23.35
N THR A 44 -15.36 0.69 -24.14
CA THR A 44 -15.89 -0.62 -23.69
C THR A 44 -15.01 -1.28 -22.63
N GLU A 45 -13.74 -0.88 -22.55
CA GLU A 45 -12.80 -1.29 -21.49
C GLU A 45 -12.77 -0.30 -20.32
N ILE A 46 -13.53 0.80 -20.37
CA ILE A 46 -13.57 1.83 -19.32
C ILE A 46 -14.96 1.93 -18.68
N PHE A 47 -16.03 1.80 -19.47
CA PHE A 47 -17.42 1.82 -19.04
C PHE A 47 -18.17 0.54 -19.37
N LYS A 48 -19.12 0.21 -18.49
CA LYS A 48 -20.11 -0.82 -18.71
C LYS A 48 -21.50 -0.18 -18.65
N GLU A 49 -22.29 -0.44 -19.69
CA GLU A 49 -23.73 -0.17 -19.68
C GLU A 49 -24.43 -1.40 -19.09
N GLU A 50 -25.31 -1.18 -18.12
CA GLU A 50 -26.18 -2.21 -17.55
C GLU A 50 -27.65 -1.77 -17.58
N CYS A 51 -28.56 -2.74 -17.55
CA CYS A 51 -29.98 -2.47 -17.37
C CYS A 51 -30.28 -2.44 -15.87
N GLY A 52 -30.69 -1.28 -15.37
CA GLY A 52 -31.19 -1.11 -14.01
C GLY A 52 -32.51 -1.85 -13.77
N LEU A 53 -32.93 -1.91 -12.50
CA LEU A 53 -34.14 -2.63 -12.07
C LEU A 53 -35.43 -2.14 -12.77
N ASP A 54 -35.49 -0.87 -13.13
CA ASP A 54 -36.63 -0.22 -13.79
C ASP A 54 -36.48 -0.14 -15.33
N GLN A 55 -35.59 -0.95 -15.92
CA GLN A 55 -35.21 -0.90 -17.35
C GLN A 55 -34.53 0.41 -17.78
N GLU A 56 -34.16 1.28 -16.85
CA GLU A 56 -33.32 2.44 -17.11
C GLU A 56 -31.87 2.02 -17.39
N LYS A 57 -31.22 2.74 -18.29
CA LYS A 57 -29.80 2.54 -18.60
C LYS A 57 -28.95 3.12 -17.48
N VAL A 58 -28.10 2.29 -16.91
CA VAL A 58 -27.13 2.72 -15.91
C VAL A 58 -25.71 2.46 -16.40
N TYR A 59 -24.78 3.27 -15.91
CA TYR A 59 -23.38 3.23 -16.31
C TYR A 59 -22.49 3.06 -15.09
N CYS A 60 -21.42 2.28 -15.23
CA CYS A 60 -20.36 2.19 -14.24
C CYS A 60 -19.00 2.11 -14.94
N PHE A 61 -17.93 2.41 -14.21
CA PHE A 61 -16.60 2.06 -14.70
C PHE A 61 -16.41 0.54 -14.62
N VAL A 62 -15.67 -0.05 -15.56
CA VAL A 62 -15.49 -1.53 -15.57
C VAL A 62 -14.82 -2.05 -14.29
N HIS A 63 -14.05 -1.19 -13.60
CA HIS A 63 -13.48 -1.47 -12.30
C HIS A 63 -13.32 -0.18 -11.48
N LEU A 64 -13.50 -0.26 -10.15
CA LEU A 64 -13.38 0.89 -9.25
C LEU A 64 -11.99 1.55 -9.31
N SER A 65 -10.91 0.76 -9.44
CA SER A 65 -9.57 1.32 -9.58
C SER A 65 -9.38 2.19 -10.81
N ILE A 66 -10.14 1.95 -11.90
CA ILE A 66 -10.11 2.80 -13.10
C ILE A 66 -10.80 4.13 -12.80
N GLN A 67 -11.93 4.11 -12.11
CA GLN A 67 -12.59 5.33 -11.63
C GLN A 67 -11.65 6.15 -10.75
N GLU A 68 -11.04 5.52 -9.74
CA GLU A 68 -10.12 6.19 -8.81
C GLU A 68 -8.86 6.73 -9.51
N TYR A 69 -8.30 5.99 -10.46
CA TYR A 69 -7.16 6.44 -11.26
C TYR A 69 -7.51 7.65 -12.13
N LEU A 70 -8.64 7.60 -12.85
CA LEU A 70 -9.09 8.70 -13.70
C LEU A 70 -9.43 9.94 -12.87
N ALA A 71 -10.02 9.76 -11.69
CA ALA A 71 -10.26 10.84 -10.74
C ALA A 71 -8.95 11.47 -10.27
N ALA A 72 -7.94 10.65 -9.93
CA ALA A 72 -6.62 11.13 -9.50
C ALA A 72 -5.91 11.89 -10.63
N LEU A 73 -6.00 11.38 -11.86
CA LEU A 73 -5.46 12.04 -13.05
C LEU A 73 -6.12 13.40 -13.29
N PHE A 74 -7.44 13.49 -13.17
CA PHE A 74 -8.15 14.76 -13.28
C PHE A 74 -7.69 15.75 -12.21
N ALA A 75 -7.64 15.35 -10.94
CA ALA A 75 -7.21 16.21 -9.84
C ALA A 75 -5.77 16.72 -10.03
N PHE A 76 -4.87 15.83 -10.47
CA PHE A 76 -3.48 16.16 -10.78
C PHE A 76 -3.39 17.19 -11.92
N LEU A 77 -4.06 16.93 -13.05
CA LEU A 77 -4.03 17.81 -14.22
C LEU A 77 -4.68 19.17 -13.95
N SER A 78 -5.78 19.23 -13.21
CA SER A 78 -6.37 20.51 -12.78
C SER A 78 -5.41 21.33 -11.90
N CYS A 79 -4.64 20.68 -11.03
CA CYS A 79 -3.65 21.39 -10.23
C CYS A 79 -2.49 21.92 -11.07
N VAL A 80 -1.93 21.10 -11.95
CA VAL A 80 -0.73 21.46 -12.72
C VAL A 80 -1.05 22.44 -13.85
N ASN A 81 -2.18 22.28 -14.54
CA ASN A 81 -2.50 23.08 -15.73
C ASN A 81 -3.39 24.28 -15.41
N GLU A 82 -4.33 24.14 -14.47
CA GLU A 82 -5.32 25.16 -14.17
C GLU A 82 -5.02 25.91 -12.85
N ASN A 83 -3.94 25.54 -12.16
CA ASN A 83 -3.61 26.06 -10.83
C ASN A 83 -4.79 25.91 -9.86
N ARG A 84 -5.50 24.78 -9.94
CA ARG A 84 -6.75 24.53 -9.22
C ARG A 84 -6.67 23.30 -8.34
N ASN A 85 -6.95 23.48 -7.06
CA ASN A 85 -7.18 22.37 -6.14
C ASN A 85 -8.66 21.95 -6.17
N VAL A 86 -8.98 20.89 -6.91
CA VAL A 86 -10.36 20.39 -7.07
C VAL A 86 -10.97 19.82 -5.77
N LEU A 87 -10.16 19.59 -4.75
CA LEU A 87 -10.60 19.07 -3.45
C LEU A 87 -11.07 20.20 -2.51
N ARG A 88 -10.79 21.47 -2.83
CA ARG A 88 -11.27 22.62 -2.05
C ARG A 88 -12.39 23.33 -2.79
N GLU A 89 -13.55 23.44 -2.14
CA GLU A 89 -14.76 24.03 -2.76
C GLU A 89 -14.79 25.56 -2.69
N SER A 90 -13.91 26.20 -1.91
CA SER A 90 -14.09 27.60 -1.51
C SER A 90 -12.79 28.32 -1.12
N GLU A 91 -11.84 28.50 -2.05
CA GLU A 91 -10.77 29.48 -1.87
C GLU A 91 -10.68 30.45 -3.06
N PRO A 92 -10.53 31.77 -2.80
CA PRO A 92 -10.38 32.76 -3.84
C PRO A 92 -9.11 32.50 -4.65
N HIS A 93 -9.21 32.66 -5.98
CA HIS A 93 -8.21 32.33 -6.99
C HIS A 93 -6.94 33.21 -6.99
N SER A 94 -6.46 33.70 -5.84
CA SER A 94 -5.35 34.65 -5.80
C SER A 94 -3.96 34.04 -5.65
N ASP A 95 -3.83 32.81 -5.13
CA ASP A 95 -2.53 32.21 -4.83
C ASP A 95 -2.18 31.01 -5.73
N ILE A 96 -0.88 30.82 -6.00
CA ILE A 96 -0.36 29.65 -6.73
C ILE A 96 -0.56 28.42 -5.85
N VAL A 97 -1.39 27.48 -6.30
CA VAL A 97 -1.65 26.21 -5.63
C VAL A 97 -0.40 25.34 -5.76
N GLN A 98 0.27 25.09 -4.63
CA GLN A 98 1.39 24.16 -4.63
C GLN A 98 0.88 22.72 -4.69
N LEU A 99 1.59 21.86 -5.42
CA LEU A 99 1.23 20.44 -5.50
C LEU A 99 1.13 19.78 -4.10
N SER A 100 1.95 20.22 -3.13
CA SER A 100 1.84 19.77 -1.74
C SER A 100 0.53 20.15 -1.06
N GLU A 101 -0.14 21.22 -1.47
CA GLU A 101 -1.44 21.63 -0.93
C GLU A 101 -2.59 20.76 -1.46
N LEU A 102 -2.52 20.39 -2.74
CA LEU A 102 -3.40 19.37 -3.32
C LEU A 102 -3.23 18.06 -2.56
N HIS A 103 -1.99 17.57 -2.40
CA HIS A 103 -1.71 16.33 -1.68
C HIS A 103 -2.21 16.39 -0.24
N ARG A 104 -1.94 17.49 0.49
CA ARG A 104 -2.44 17.67 1.86
C ARG A 104 -3.96 17.57 1.91
N SER A 105 -4.65 18.23 0.98
CA SER A 105 -6.12 18.18 0.91
C SER A 105 -6.64 16.76 0.62
N ALA A 106 -5.94 16.02 -0.25
CA ALA A 106 -6.28 14.62 -0.56
C ALA A 106 -6.04 13.70 0.63
N VAL A 107 -4.91 13.84 1.33
CA VAL A 107 -4.60 13.10 2.55
C VAL A 107 -5.65 13.37 3.62
N ASP A 108 -6.02 14.64 3.85
CA ASP A 108 -7.04 15.00 4.83
C ASP A 108 -8.42 14.41 4.50
N GLN A 109 -8.85 14.43 3.23
CA GLN A 109 -10.13 13.85 2.84
C GLN A 109 -10.14 12.33 2.94
N ALA A 110 -9.07 11.65 2.49
CA ALA A 110 -8.94 10.21 2.66
C ALA A 110 -8.92 9.82 4.14
N PHE A 111 -8.22 10.59 4.97
CA PHE A 111 -8.16 10.38 6.42
C PHE A 111 -9.54 10.52 7.10
N GLN A 112 -10.37 11.45 6.63
CA GLN A 112 -11.74 11.65 7.12
C GLN A 112 -12.75 10.63 6.55
N SER A 113 -12.37 9.91 5.50
CA SER A 113 -13.22 8.89 4.87
C SER A 113 -13.46 7.72 5.83
N LYS A 114 -14.73 7.40 6.08
CA LYS A 114 -15.11 6.33 7.01
C LYS A 114 -14.90 4.93 6.44
N ASN A 115 -15.00 4.78 5.13
CA ASN A 115 -14.96 3.51 4.42
C ASN A 115 -13.71 3.37 3.52
N GLY A 116 -12.76 4.31 3.58
CA GLY A 116 -11.53 4.25 2.80
C GLY A 116 -11.72 4.43 1.28
N HIS A 117 -12.88 4.88 0.80
CA HIS A 117 -13.17 4.99 -0.64
C HIS A 117 -12.29 5.99 -1.42
N LEU A 118 -11.40 6.73 -0.74
CA LEU A 118 -10.44 7.65 -1.35
C LEU A 118 -9.00 7.15 -1.23
N ASP A 119 -8.78 5.97 -0.64
CA ASP A 119 -7.44 5.47 -0.32
C ASP A 119 -6.64 5.15 -1.58
N LEU A 120 -7.25 4.46 -2.55
CA LEU A 120 -6.58 4.13 -3.80
C LEU A 120 -6.49 5.35 -4.73
N PHE A 121 -7.50 6.23 -4.74
CA PHE A 121 -7.39 7.56 -5.35
C PHE A 121 -6.18 8.35 -4.85
N LEU A 122 -5.98 8.42 -3.52
CA LEU A 122 -4.85 9.13 -2.91
C LEU A 122 -3.53 8.54 -3.37
N ARG A 123 -3.41 7.20 -3.37
CA ARG A 123 -2.20 6.51 -3.83
C ARG A 123 -1.88 6.82 -5.29
N PHE A 124 -2.87 6.74 -6.18
CA PHE A 124 -2.68 7.11 -7.58
C PHE A 124 -2.27 8.58 -7.73
N LEU A 125 -2.90 9.50 -7.00
CA LEU A 125 -2.58 10.92 -7.06
C LEU A 125 -1.11 11.19 -6.67
N LEU A 126 -0.63 10.53 -5.61
CA LEU A 126 0.76 10.65 -5.18
C LEU A 126 1.75 10.03 -6.18
N GLY A 127 1.41 8.87 -6.76
CA GLY A 127 2.21 8.23 -7.80
C GLY A 127 2.33 9.08 -9.06
N LEU A 128 1.23 9.68 -9.53
CA LEU A 128 1.21 10.59 -10.69
C LEU A 128 2.12 11.83 -10.49
N SER A 129 2.38 12.20 -9.24
CA SER A 129 3.23 13.33 -8.89
C SER A 129 4.73 13.06 -9.01
N LEU A 130 5.14 11.83 -9.32
CA LEU A 130 6.53 11.46 -9.61
C LEU A 130 6.96 11.81 -11.05
N ASP A 131 8.26 12.11 -11.22
CA ASP A 131 8.84 12.62 -12.47
C ASP A 131 8.69 11.70 -13.72
N PRO A 132 8.83 10.36 -13.64
CA PRO A 132 8.73 9.49 -14.81
C PRO A 132 7.35 9.53 -15.48
N ILE A 133 6.30 9.58 -14.66
CA ILE A 133 4.92 9.53 -15.14
C ILE A 133 4.54 10.85 -15.83
N GLN A 134 5.07 11.98 -15.37
CA GLN A 134 4.80 13.27 -15.99
C GLN A 134 5.48 13.45 -17.35
N THR A 135 6.65 12.81 -17.53
CA THR A 135 7.32 12.78 -18.84
C THR A 135 6.44 12.06 -19.86
N LEU A 136 5.79 10.96 -19.45
CA LEU A 136 4.84 10.22 -20.28
C LEU A 136 3.55 11.01 -20.54
N LEU A 137 3.06 11.75 -19.54
CA LEU A 137 1.90 12.62 -19.67
C LEU A 137 2.19 13.92 -20.45
N GLY A 138 3.46 14.21 -20.79
CA GLY A 138 3.87 15.38 -21.58
C GLY A 138 3.09 15.57 -22.88
N GLY A 139 2.67 14.48 -23.52
CA GLY A 139 1.82 14.51 -24.72
C GLY A 139 0.38 14.96 -24.45
N LEU A 140 -0.17 14.69 -23.25
CA LEU A 140 -1.48 15.16 -22.82
C LEU A 140 -1.43 16.60 -22.29
N LEU A 141 -0.30 16.99 -21.69
CA LEU A 141 -0.05 18.33 -21.16
C LEU A 141 0.07 19.41 -22.25
N THR A 142 0.43 19.04 -23.48
CA THR A 142 0.60 19.99 -24.61
C THR A 142 -0.70 20.28 -25.37
N GLN A 143 -1.78 19.51 -25.17
CA GLN A 143 -3.02 19.63 -25.94
C GLN A 143 -4.07 20.59 -25.35
N THR A 144 -3.87 21.13 -24.15
CA THR A 144 -4.78 22.13 -23.57
C THR A 144 -4.58 23.49 -24.23
N HIS A 145 -5.28 23.71 -25.35
CA HIS A 145 -5.35 24.95 -26.13
C HIS A 145 -6.05 26.11 -25.39
N LYS A 146 -5.52 26.52 -24.23
CA LYS A 146 -5.66 27.89 -23.73
C LYS A 146 -4.28 28.39 -23.40
N ALA A 147 -3.75 29.25 -24.27
CA ALA A 147 -2.53 29.99 -24.03
C ALA A 147 -2.71 30.88 -22.79
N ASN A 148 -2.45 30.32 -21.61
CA ASN A 148 -2.26 31.10 -20.40
C ASN A 148 -0.80 31.60 -20.43
N PRO A 149 -0.53 32.92 -20.30
CA PRO A 149 0.84 33.46 -20.34
C PRO A 149 1.79 32.86 -19.29
N ILE A 150 1.27 32.09 -18.32
CA ILE A 150 2.02 31.37 -17.28
C ILE A 150 2.61 30.05 -17.79
N ALA A 151 2.16 29.52 -18.94
CA ALA A 151 2.74 28.33 -19.57
C ALA A 151 4.24 28.50 -19.91
N THR A 152 4.74 29.74 -20.03
CA THR A 152 6.16 30.05 -20.22
C THR A 152 6.95 30.07 -18.90
N PHE A 153 6.30 30.22 -17.74
CA PHE A 153 6.94 30.09 -16.42
C PHE A 153 7.21 28.61 -16.08
N PHE A 154 6.38 27.71 -16.61
CA PHE A 154 6.51 26.25 -16.53
C PHE A 154 7.37 25.63 -17.66
N GLN A 155 8.29 26.38 -18.26
CA GLN A 155 9.19 25.87 -19.32
C GLN A 155 10.67 25.75 -18.94
N ARG A 156 11.06 25.97 -17.66
CA ARG A 156 12.43 25.72 -17.18
C ARG A 156 12.54 24.40 -16.40
N PRO A 157 13.16 23.34 -16.96
CA PRO A 157 13.20 22.02 -16.34
C PRO A 157 13.80 21.99 -14.92
N GLN A 158 14.91 22.70 -14.69
CA GLN A 158 15.63 22.65 -13.41
C GLN A 158 14.87 23.29 -12.24
N ALA A 159 14.24 24.46 -12.46
CA ALA A 159 13.48 25.15 -11.40
C ALA A 159 12.19 24.37 -11.00
N GLN A 160 11.64 23.59 -11.92
CA GLN A 160 10.49 22.72 -11.67
C GLN A 160 10.86 21.51 -10.82
N THR A 161 11.97 20.84 -11.15
CA THR A 161 12.44 19.67 -10.38
C THR A 161 12.73 20.04 -8.93
N GLU A 162 13.34 21.21 -8.67
CA GLU A 162 13.61 21.67 -7.30
C GLU A 162 12.34 22.04 -6.52
N SER A 163 11.43 22.82 -7.12
CA SER A 163 10.15 23.19 -6.50
C SER A 163 9.26 21.97 -6.24
N ARG A 164 9.29 20.98 -7.14
CA ARG A 164 8.55 19.72 -7.02
C ARG A 164 9.15 18.80 -5.98
N SER A 165 10.48 18.61 -5.98
CA SER A 165 11.17 17.85 -4.93
C SER A 165 10.86 18.43 -3.55
N LYS A 166 10.81 19.77 -3.44
CA LYS A 166 10.37 20.45 -2.21
C LYS A 166 8.92 20.13 -1.85
N SER A 167 8.00 20.10 -2.82
CA SER A 167 6.59 19.76 -2.61
C SER A 167 6.39 18.30 -2.19
N ILE A 168 7.12 17.37 -2.80
CA ILE A 168 7.11 15.94 -2.42
C ILE A 168 7.66 15.79 -0.99
N LYS A 169 8.78 16.42 -0.65
CA LYS A 169 9.33 16.40 0.72
C LYS A 169 8.34 16.93 1.76
N LYS A 170 7.63 18.03 1.48
CA LYS A 170 6.55 18.54 2.34
C LYS A 170 5.41 17.53 2.49
N THR A 171 5.03 16.86 1.40
CA THR A 171 3.98 15.84 1.39
C THR A 171 4.37 14.64 2.25
N VAL A 172 5.58 14.11 2.05
CA VAL A 172 6.15 13.01 2.83
C VAL A 172 6.16 13.35 4.32
N GLN A 173 6.65 14.54 4.67
CA GLN A 173 6.69 14.99 6.06
C GLN A 173 5.29 15.03 6.69
N TYR A 174 4.32 15.53 5.94
CA TYR A 174 2.94 15.61 6.38
C TYR A 174 2.30 14.22 6.58
N ILE A 175 2.55 13.27 5.68
CA ILE A 175 2.07 11.89 5.82
C ILE A 175 2.68 11.24 7.08
N LYS A 176 3.97 11.45 7.34
CA LYS A 176 4.63 10.95 8.57
C LYS A 176 4.01 11.53 9.84
N GLU A 177 3.64 12.81 9.83
CA GLU A 177 2.92 13.45 10.94
C GLU A 177 1.56 12.77 11.16
N LYS A 178 0.78 12.55 10.10
CA LYS A 178 -0.51 11.84 10.17
C LYS A 178 -0.37 10.40 10.69
N ILE A 179 0.66 9.67 10.27
CA ILE A 179 0.95 8.32 10.79
C ILE A 179 1.21 8.36 12.31
N ARG A 180 1.91 9.39 12.81
CA ARG A 180 2.21 9.52 14.25
C ARG A 180 0.96 9.86 15.08
N GLU A 181 -0.05 10.48 14.47
CA GLU A 181 -1.31 10.87 15.11
C GLU A 181 -2.40 9.78 15.02
N GLU A 182 -2.28 8.85 14.06
CA GLU A 182 -3.28 7.82 13.80
C GLU A 182 -3.16 6.61 14.75
N SER A 183 -4.30 6.06 15.12
CA SER A 183 -4.42 4.88 15.99
C SER A 183 -4.95 3.63 15.26
N SER A 184 -5.69 3.79 14.16
CA SER A 184 -6.16 2.70 13.30
C SER A 184 -5.00 2.10 12.50
N ALA A 185 -4.87 0.77 12.57
CA ALA A 185 -3.88 0.03 11.79
C ALA A 185 -4.17 0.11 10.29
N GLU A 186 -5.43 0.00 9.89
CA GLU A 186 -5.85 0.05 8.49
C GLU A 186 -5.47 1.39 7.84
N ARG A 187 -5.77 2.50 8.52
CA ARG A 187 -5.40 3.85 8.05
C ARG A 187 -3.89 4.04 8.04
N THR A 188 -3.20 3.57 9.07
CA THR A 188 -1.74 3.61 9.13
C THR A 188 -1.11 2.87 7.95
N ILE A 189 -1.60 1.66 7.63
CA ILE A 189 -1.16 0.86 6.47
C ILE A 189 -1.39 1.62 5.16
N ASN A 190 -2.55 2.26 4.97
CA ASN A 190 -2.81 3.06 3.79
C ASN A 190 -1.85 4.26 3.66
N LEU A 191 -1.56 4.97 4.76
CA LEU A 191 -0.58 6.06 4.77
C LEU A 191 0.85 5.55 4.49
N PHE A 192 1.20 4.34 4.91
CA PHE A 192 2.47 3.72 4.51
C PHE A 192 2.51 3.37 3.02
N HIS A 193 1.41 2.86 2.45
CA HIS A 193 1.32 2.72 1.00
C HIS A 193 1.57 4.05 0.30
N CYS A 194 1.01 5.15 0.80
CA CYS A 194 1.24 6.49 0.25
C CYS A 194 2.73 6.91 0.30
N LEU A 195 3.45 6.58 1.37
CA LEU A 195 4.91 6.80 1.44
C LEU A 195 5.67 5.95 0.41
N ASN A 196 5.25 4.69 0.22
CA ASN A 196 5.84 3.80 -0.78
C ASN A 196 5.59 4.30 -2.21
N GLU A 197 4.39 4.79 -2.53
CA GLU A 197 4.10 5.41 -3.83
C GLU A 197 4.99 6.64 -4.08
N LEU A 198 5.46 7.32 -3.03
CA LEU A 198 6.39 8.44 -3.12
C LEU A 198 7.87 8.02 -3.05
N ASN A 199 8.16 6.71 -3.05
CA ASN A 199 9.49 6.12 -2.87
C ASN A 199 10.21 6.59 -1.58
N ASP A 200 9.48 6.90 -0.50
CA ASP A 200 10.08 7.29 0.79
C ASP A 200 10.07 6.12 1.80
N ASN A 201 11.23 5.49 1.95
CA ASN A 201 11.45 4.42 2.94
C ASN A 201 12.08 4.95 4.25
N SER A 202 12.12 6.27 4.46
CA SER A 202 12.89 6.84 5.57
C SER A 202 12.21 6.66 6.93
N LEU A 203 10.88 6.61 6.98
CA LEU A 203 10.15 6.28 8.20
C LEU A 203 10.37 4.81 8.61
N VAL A 204 10.41 3.88 7.65
CA VAL A 204 10.74 2.47 7.87
C VAL A 204 12.11 2.37 8.55
N LYS A 205 13.11 3.07 8.00
CA LYS A 205 14.47 3.13 8.57
C LYS A 205 14.49 3.73 9.97
N GLU A 206 13.72 4.79 10.23
CA GLU A 206 13.61 5.41 11.56
C GLU A 206 13.03 4.42 12.60
N ILE A 207 11.99 3.68 12.21
CA ILE A 207 11.37 2.65 13.05
C ILE A 207 12.37 1.50 13.32
N GLN A 208 13.00 0.97 12.27
CA GLN A 208 14.01 -0.10 12.40
C GLN A 208 15.18 0.31 13.29
N ASN A 209 15.71 1.53 13.13
CA ASN A 209 16.77 2.06 14.00
C ASN A 209 16.31 2.22 15.45
N SER A 210 15.06 2.61 15.68
CA SER A 210 14.49 2.75 17.02
C SER A 210 14.31 1.39 17.71
N LEU A 211 13.96 0.35 16.96
CA LEU A 211 13.89 -1.03 17.43
C LEU A 211 15.29 -1.57 17.75
N ARG A 212 16.25 -1.44 16.83
CA ARG A 212 17.65 -1.88 17.02
C ARG A 212 18.33 -1.19 18.22
N SER A 213 18.04 0.09 18.44
CA SER A 213 18.59 0.85 19.58
C SER A 213 17.88 0.60 20.91
N GLY A 214 16.85 -0.28 20.93
CA GLY A 214 16.10 -0.61 22.14
C GLY A 214 15.24 0.53 22.69
N LYS A 215 15.12 1.67 21.99
CA LYS A 215 14.39 2.86 22.43
C LYS A 215 12.89 2.63 22.60
N LEU A 216 12.32 1.67 21.87
CA LEU A 216 10.89 1.33 21.92
C LEU A 216 10.54 0.26 22.96
N SER A 217 11.53 -0.34 23.63
CA SER A 217 11.33 -1.48 24.55
C SER A 217 10.42 -1.18 25.75
N GLY A 218 10.27 0.09 26.14
CA GLY A 218 9.49 0.49 27.32
C GLY A 218 7.97 0.59 27.12
N LYS A 219 7.45 0.65 25.89
CA LYS A 219 6.01 0.78 25.63
C LYS A 219 5.48 -0.49 24.99
N LYS A 220 4.45 -1.09 25.61
CA LYS A 220 3.78 -2.26 25.05
C LYS A 220 3.07 -1.88 23.76
N LEU A 221 3.35 -2.59 22.67
CA LEU A 221 2.63 -2.41 21.41
C LEU A 221 1.29 -3.14 21.47
N GLU A 222 0.23 -2.47 21.04
CA GLU A 222 -1.07 -3.11 20.88
C GLU A 222 -1.09 -4.01 19.63
N PRO A 223 -1.88 -5.08 19.61
CA PRO A 223 -1.94 -5.99 18.47
C PRO A 223 -2.15 -5.28 17.13
N ASP A 224 -2.97 -4.23 17.06
CA ASP A 224 -3.27 -3.55 15.78
C ASP A 224 -2.03 -2.79 15.27
N GLN A 225 -1.25 -2.22 16.18
CA GLN A 225 0.04 -1.59 15.85
C GLN A 225 1.04 -2.61 15.32
N CYS A 226 1.01 -3.84 15.83
CA CYS A 226 1.81 -4.95 15.31
C CYS A 226 1.46 -5.32 13.86
N SER A 227 0.18 -5.26 13.47
CA SER A 227 -0.22 -5.46 12.06
C SER A 227 0.39 -4.41 11.14
N ALA A 228 0.28 -3.13 11.53
CA ALA A 228 0.86 -2.03 10.76
C ALA A 228 2.39 -2.18 10.66
N LEU A 229 3.06 -2.51 11.77
CA LEU A 229 4.50 -2.71 11.80
C LEU A 229 4.96 -3.90 10.96
N ALA A 230 4.23 -5.02 11.00
CA ALA A 230 4.51 -6.18 10.17
C ALA A 230 4.44 -5.82 8.68
N PHE A 231 3.38 -5.10 8.28
CA PHE A 231 3.22 -4.61 6.93
C PHE A 231 4.40 -3.72 6.51
N VAL A 232 4.79 -2.75 7.34
CA VAL A 232 5.91 -1.84 7.09
C VAL A 232 7.22 -2.59 6.85
N LEU A 233 7.50 -3.60 7.68
CA LEU A 233 8.72 -4.40 7.57
C LEU A 233 8.70 -5.35 6.37
N LEU A 234 7.52 -5.84 5.97
CA LEU A 234 7.36 -6.69 4.79
C LEU A 234 7.46 -5.93 3.47
N MET A 235 7.00 -4.68 3.44
CA MET A 235 7.08 -3.84 2.24
C MET A 235 8.44 -3.17 2.06
N SER A 236 9.34 -3.31 3.04
CA SER A 236 10.70 -2.80 2.98
C SER A 236 11.56 -3.62 2.00
N GLU A 237 12.26 -2.94 1.08
CA GLU A 237 13.28 -3.59 0.24
C GLU A 237 14.49 -4.09 1.06
N GLU A 238 14.72 -3.54 2.26
CA GLU A 238 15.79 -3.98 3.15
C GLU A 238 15.39 -5.28 3.87
N ILE A 239 16.17 -6.33 3.65
CA ILE A 239 16.10 -7.61 4.37
C ILE A 239 16.70 -7.41 5.77
N LEU A 240 15.97 -7.80 6.81
CA LEU A 240 16.46 -7.74 8.18
C LEU A 240 17.55 -8.79 8.42
N ASP A 241 18.70 -8.39 8.98
CA ASP A 241 19.72 -9.36 9.39
C ASP A 241 19.23 -10.25 10.54
N GLU A 242 18.53 -9.66 11.52
CA GLU A 242 17.93 -10.36 12.65
C GLU A 242 16.56 -9.79 12.98
N PHE A 243 15.61 -10.68 13.23
CA PHE A 243 14.27 -10.40 13.70
C PHE A 243 14.02 -11.13 15.02
N ASP A 244 14.25 -10.43 16.13
CA ASP A 244 13.91 -10.91 17.47
C ASP A 244 12.53 -10.41 17.87
N LEU A 245 11.58 -11.35 17.95
CA LEU A 245 10.18 -11.06 18.22
C LEU A 245 9.97 -10.40 19.60
N LYS A 246 10.82 -10.71 20.59
CA LYS A 246 10.69 -10.15 21.94
C LYS A 246 11.01 -8.66 22.01
N THR A 247 11.80 -8.13 21.06
CA THR A 247 12.15 -6.71 21.03
C THR A 247 10.95 -5.78 20.85
N TYR A 248 9.83 -6.32 20.34
CA TYR A 248 8.61 -5.56 20.04
C TYR A 248 7.65 -5.41 21.23
N ASN A 249 7.96 -6.02 22.38
CA ASN A 249 7.19 -5.90 23.63
C ASN A 249 5.66 -5.84 23.42
N THR A 250 5.03 -6.97 23.08
CA THR A 250 3.59 -7.02 22.80
C THR A 250 2.94 -8.26 23.43
N SER A 251 1.63 -8.41 23.26
CA SER A 251 0.89 -9.62 23.66
C SER A 251 1.10 -10.76 22.67
N ALA A 252 0.67 -11.98 23.04
CA ALA A 252 0.67 -13.12 22.12
C ALA A 252 -0.06 -12.82 20.79
N ALA A 253 -1.18 -12.10 20.83
CA ALA A 253 -1.89 -11.67 19.61
C ALA A 253 -1.06 -10.70 18.75
N GLY A 254 -0.26 -9.83 19.35
CA GLY A 254 0.67 -8.97 18.63
C GLY A 254 1.83 -9.75 18.03
N TYR A 255 2.37 -10.74 18.75
CA TYR A 255 3.39 -11.64 18.21
C TYR A 255 2.90 -12.41 16.99
N GLN A 256 1.69 -12.95 17.03
CA GLN A 256 1.07 -13.60 15.86
C GLN A 256 1.05 -12.70 14.64
N ARG A 257 0.73 -11.41 14.82
CA ARG A 257 0.65 -10.43 13.72
C ARG A 257 2.01 -10.04 13.17
N LEU A 258 3.09 -10.23 13.93
CA LEU A 258 4.46 -9.96 13.52
C LEU A 258 5.16 -11.18 12.89
N LEU A 259 4.65 -12.41 13.08
CA LEU A 259 5.24 -13.62 12.50
C LEU A 259 5.46 -13.56 10.97
N PRO A 260 4.58 -12.93 10.16
CA PRO A 260 4.83 -12.79 8.72
C PRO A 260 6.16 -12.12 8.38
N VAL A 261 6.74 -11.29 9.26
CA VAL A 261 8.04 -10.62 9.06
C VAL A 261 9.19 -11.61 8.89
N THR A 262 9.03 -12.87 9.33
CA THR A 262 9.99 -13.96 9.06
C THR A 262 10.28 -14.17 7.56
N ARG A 263 9.38 -13.71 6.69
CA ARG A 263 9.58 -13.71 5.22
C ARG A 263 10.65 -12.73 4.74
N ASN A 264 10.99 -11.72 5.53
CA ASN A 264 11.91 -10.65 5.17
C ASN A 264 13.08 -10.52 6.17
N CYS A 265 13.56 -11.64 6.73
CA CYS A 265 14.75 -11.65 7.57
C CYS A 265 15.68 -12.84 7.30
N LYS A 266 16.96 -12.69 7.65
CA LYS A 266 17.96 -13.78 7.57
C LYS A 266 17.95 -14.68 8.79
N LYS A 267 17.68 -14.10 9.96
CA LYS A 267 17.59 -14.81 11.23
C LYS A 267 16.34 -14.41 11.98
N ALA A 268 15.55 -15.38 12.43
CA ALA A 268 14.37 -15.18 13.25
C ALA A 268 14.57 -15.80 14.63
N ILE A 269 14.46 -14.97 15.67
CA ILE A 269 14.50 -15.39 17.09
C ILE A 269 13.08 -15.27 17.62
N LEU A 270 12.41 -16.41 17.76
CA LEU A 270 11.01 -16.52 18.16
C LEU A 270 10.85 -17.31 19.47
N ASN A 271 11.92 -17.41 20.26
CA ASN A 271 11.97 -18.26 21.44
C ASN A 271 11.25 -17.63 22.65
N SER A 272 10.53 -18.44 23.41
CA SER A 272 9.75 -17.99 24.58
C SER A 272 8.76 -16.86 24.24
N CYS A 273 7.97 -17.06 23.19
CA CYS A 273 7.01 -16.07 22.67
C CYS A 273 5.56 -16.56 22.76
N ASP A 274 5.29 -17.57 23.59
CA ASP A 274 3.97 -18.21 23.77
C ASP A 274 3.35 -18.64 22.43
N LEU A 275 4.18 -19.08 21.49
CA LEU A 275 3.73 -19.57 20.19
C LEU A 275 3.11 -20.97 20.35
N THR A 276 2.08 -21.23 19.55
CA THR A 276 1.34 -22.50 19.52
C THR A 276 1.44 -23.15 18.15
N GLU A 277 0.84 -24.32 17.97
CA GLU A 277 0.76 -25.01 16.67
C GLU A 277 0.27 -24.11 15.52
N ASN A 278 -0.64 -23.18 15.80
CA ASN A 278 -1.20 -22.25 14.79
C ASN A 278 -0.14 -21.28 14.25
N SER A 279 0.89 -20.97 15.02
CA SER A 279 2.01 -20.14 14.58
C SER A 279 2.86 -20.82 13.51
N CYS A 280 2.92 -22.17 13.55
CA CYS A 280 3.82 -22.94 12.70
C CYS A 280 3.44 -22.86 11.23
N ASP A 281 2.16 -22.72 10.89
CA ASP A 281 1.72 -22.55 9.50
C ASP A 281 2.25 -21.23 8.89
N ILE A 282 2.17 -20.14 9.66
CA ILE A 282 2.68 -18.82 9.22
C ILE A 282 4.19 -18.89 8.99
N VAL A 283 4.94 -19.47 9.93
CA VAL A 283 6.40 -19.61 9.82
C VAL A 283 6.79 -20.57 8.70
N ALA A 284 6.08 -21.69 8.54
CA ALA A 284 6.31 -22.65 7.45
C ALA A 284 6.11 -21.99 6.08
N SER A 285 5.11 -21.10 5.94
CA SER A 285 4.90 -20.36 4.70
C SER A 285 6.11 -19.51 4.30
N ALA A 286 6.87 -18.98 5.27
CA ALA A 286 8.08 -18.21 5.00
C ALA A 286 9.24 -19.07 4.48
N LEU A 287 9.31 -20.33 4.89
CA LEU A 287 10.28 -21.31 4.40
C LEU A 287 9.99 -21.77 2.96
N GLN A 288 8.73 -21.65 2.52
CA GLN A 288 8.29 -22.10 1.20
C GLN A 288 8.50 -21.06 0.09
N LEU A 289 8.77 -19.79 0.46
CA LEU A 289 8.93 -18.71 -0.51
C LEU A 289 10.15 -18.92 -1.40
N SER A 290 9.97 -18.72 -2.71
CA SER A 290 11.07 -18.65 -3.66
C SER A 290 11.99 -17.49 -3.29
N ASN A 291 13.27 -17.78 -3.02
CA ASN A 291 14.27 -16.83 -2.53
C ASN A 291 14.03 -16.32 -1.09
N SER A 292 13.47 -17.15 -0.21
CA SER A 292 13.39 -16.81 1.21
C SER A 292 14.78 -16.43 1.74
N PRO A 293 14.96 -15.27 2.41
CA PRO A 293 16.24 -14.88 2.98
C PRO A 293 16.57 -15.63 4.28
N LEU A 294 15.59 -16.32 4.87
CA LEU A 294 15.71 -16.96 6.18
C LEU A 294 16.70 -18.12 6.15
N ARG A 295 17.72 -18.06 7.01
CA ARG A 295 18.78 -19.07 7.19
C ARG A 295 18.81 -19.64 8.60
N GLU A 296 18.37 -18.89 9.60
CA GLU A 296 18.35 -19.33 10.99
C GLU A 296 16.99 -19.06 11.63
N LEU A 297 16.42 -20.08 12.27
CA LEU A 297 15.12 -19.99 12.94
C LEU A 297 15.22 -20.62 14.34
N ASP A 298 15.00 -19.84 15.38
CA ASP A 298 14.89 -20.34 16.76
C ASP A 298 13.45 -20.26 17.26
N LEU A 299 12.82 -21.42 17.45
CA LEU A 299 11.47 -21.59 17.96
C LEU A 299 11.45 -22.17 19.38
N SER A 300 12.61 -22.28 20.03
CA SER A 300 12.74 -22.94 21.33
C SER A 300 11.82 -22.35 22.41
N TYR A 301 11.42 -23.16 23.39
CA TYR A 301 10.60 -22.77 24.54
C TYR A 301 9.22 -22.23 24.14
N ASN A 302 8.54 -22.90 23.21
CA ASN A 302 7.16 -22.60 22.79
C ASN A 302 6.34 -23.90 22.76
N ASN A 303 5.05 -23.85 23.05
CA ASN A 303 4.20 -25.05 23.07
C ASN A 303 3.67 -25.39 21.66
N LEU A 304 4.56 -25.86 20.78
CA LEU A 304 4.23 -26.15 19.38
C LEU A 304 3.58 -27.53 19.21
N GLY A 305 4.03 -28.52 19.99
CA GLY A 305 3.60 -29.91 19.89
C GLY A 305 3.99 -30.59 18.58
N ASP A 306 3.70 -31.90 18.50
CA ASP A 306 3.98 -32.71 17.30
C ASP A 306 3.23 -32.19 16.05
N SER A 307 2.04 -31.62 16.24
CA SER A 307 1.21 -31.03 15.17
C SER A 307 1.84 -29.77 14.57
N GLY A 308 2.32 -28.85 15.41
CA GLY A 308 3.07 -27.67 14.97
C GLY A 308 4.35 -28.05 14.23
N LEU A 309 5.09 -29.05 14.74
CA LEU A 309 6.28 -29.55 14.06
C LEU A 309 5.96 -30.14 12.68
N LYS A 310 4.85 -30.88 12.55
CA LYS A 310 4.40 -31.41 11.26
C LYS A 310 4.18 -30.31 10.22
N LEU A 311 3.56 -29.19 10.62
CA LEU A 311 3.37 -28.02 9.76
C LEU A 311 4.71 -27.40 9.36
N LEU A 312 5.62 -27.24 10.33
CA LEU A 312 6.97 -26.70 10.08
C LEU A 312 7.77 -27.58 9.11
N CYS A 313 7.71 -28.90 9.25
CA CYS A 313 8.38 -29.85 8.37
C CYS A 313 7.84 -29.79 6.93
N ALA A 314 6.56 -29.45 6.72
CA ALA A 314 6.05 -29.20 5.36
C ALA A 314 6.79 -28.03 4.69
N GLY A 315 7.15 -26.99 5.47
CA GLY A 315 8.01 -25.91 5.00
C GLY A 315 9.45 -26.32 4.72
N LEU A 316 10.05 -27.14 5.60
CA LEU A 316 11.42 -27.66 5.43
C LEU A 316 11.58 -28.57 4.20
N MET A 317 10.53 -29.31 3.84
CA MET A 317 10.53 -30.17 2.65
C MET A 317 10.28 -29.42 1.34
N SER A 318 10.08 -28.10 1.40
CA SER A 318 9.95 -27.26 0.21
C SER A 318 11.28 -27.22 -0.55
N PRO A 319 11.27 -27.35 -1.89
CA PRO A 319 12.48 -27.17 -2.69
C PRO A 319 13.06 -25.75 -2.62
N ASN A 320 12.29 -24.79 -2.11
CA ASN A 320 12.73 -23.40 -1.92
C ASN A 320 13.31 -23.15 -0.52
N CYS A 321 13.30 -24.14 0.38
CA CYS A 321 13.83 -23.96 1.72
C CYS A 321 15.35 -23.92 1.67
N GLU A 322 15.95 -22.88 2.26
CA GLU A 322 17.41 -22.74 2.39
C GLU A 322 17.83 -22.59 3.86
N LEU A 323 17.00 -23.08 4.78
CA LEU A 323 17.22 -22.94 6.22
C LEU A 323 18.42 -23.80 6.67
N GLN A 324 19.38 -23.19 7.36
CA GLN A 324 20.62 -23.84 7.80
C GLN A 324 20.60 -24.23 9.28
N ARG A 325 19.82 -23.50 10.10
CA ARG A 325 19.70 -23.77 11.54
C ARG A 325 18.25 -23.68 11.99
N LEU A 326 17.84 -24.69 12.75
CA LEU A 326 16.53 -24.76 13.39
C LEU A 326 16.69 -25.11 14.88
N GLY A 327 16.19 -24.25 15.76
CA GLY A 327 16.11 -24.47 17.20
C GLY A 327 14.71 -24.89 17.63
N LEU A 328 14.59 -26.03 18.31
CA LEU A 328 13.31 -26.62 18.79
C LEU A 328 13.39 -27.11 20.25
N ASN A 329 14.29 -26.52 21.05
CA ASN A 329 14.46 -26.96 22.43
C ASN A 329 13.17 -26.68 23.23
N SER A 330 12.73 -27.62 24.06
CA SER A 330 11.56 -27.42 24.93
C SER A 330 10.29 -26.98 24.16
N CYS A 331 9.97 -27.69 23.06
CA CYS A 331 8.81 -27.39 22.20
C CYS A 331 7.60 -28.32 22.40
N ASP A 332 7.51 -29.03 23.53
CA ASP A 332 6.48 -30.02 23.84
C ASP A 332 6.37 -31.16 22.80
N LEU A 333 7.52 -31.58 22.27
CA LEU A 333 7.65 -32.65 21.28
C LEU A 333 7.71 -34.03 21.94
N THR A 334 7.06 -35.03 21.34
CA THR A 334 7.09 -36.43 21.78
C THR A 334 7.93 -37.31 20.86
N GLU A 335 8.02 -38.62 21.15
CA GLU A 335 8.70 -39.60 20.27
C GLU A 335 8.18 -39.57 18.82
N LYS A 336 6.90 -39.24 18.61
CA LYS A 336 6.31 -39.11 17.26
C LYS A 336 7.02 -38.05 16.41
N SER A 337 7.58 -37.03 17.05
CA SER A 337 8.34 -35.99 16.36
C SER A 337 9.62 -36.53 15.72
N CYS A 338 10.21 -37.62 16.24
CA CYS A 338 11.41 -38.23 15.65
C CYS A 338 11.14 -38.72 14.24
N ASP A 339 10.00 -39.38 13.99
CA ASP A 339 9.61 -39.86 12.67
C ASP A 339 9.35 -38.70 11.69
N ILE A 340 8.74 -37.61 12.20
CA ILE A 340 8.44 -36.40 11.41
C ILE A 340 9.75 -35.73 10.96
N VAL A 341 10.70 -35.54 11.87
CA VAL A 341 12.01 -34.93 11.56
C VAL A 341 12.83 -35.84 10.66
N ALA A 342 12.87 -37.14 10.94
CA ALA A 342 13.58 -38.11 10.10
C ALA A 342 13.07 -38.07 8.65
N SER A 343 11.75 -38.02 8.46
CA SER A 343 11.13 -37.90 7.13
C SER A 343 11.51 -36.60 6.45
N ALA A 344 11.51 -35.48 7.18
CA ALA A 344 11.88 -34.18 6.62
C ALA A 344 13.36 -34.12 6.19
N LEU A 345 14.27 -34.65 7.01
CA LEU A 345 15.72 -34.68 6.73
C LEU A 345 16.10 -35.65 5.61
N GLN A 346 15.31 -36.71 5.39
CA GLN A 346 15.51 -37.65 4.28
C GLN A 346 14.93 -37.15 2.96
N SER A 347 14.13 -36.08 2.98
CA SER A 347 13.60 -35.47 1.77
C SER A 347 14.72 -35.01 0.86
N SER A 348 14.58 -35.23 -0.46
CA SER A 348 15.52 -34.72 -1.47
C SER A 348 15.64 -33.20 -1.47
N ASN A 349 14.65 -32.52 -0.89
CA ASN A 349 14.55 -31.08 -0.80
C ASN A 349 14.96 -30.54 0.58
N SER A 350 15.46 -31.39 1.48
CA SER A 350 16.01 -30.92 2.74
C SER A 350 17.21 -29.99 2.45
N PRO A 351 17.23 -28.77 3.00
CA PRO A 351 18.34 -27.82 2.81
C PRO A 351 19.67 -28.29 3.41
#